data_AF-A0A3D9C7D2-F1
#
_entry.id   AF-A0A3D9C7D2-F1
#
_cell.length_a   1.000
_cell.length_b   1.000
_cell.length_c   1.000
_cell.angle_alpha   90.00
_cell.angle_beta   90.00
_cell.angle_gamma   90.00
#
_symmetry.space_group_name_H-M   'P 1'
#
loop_
_entity.id
_entity.type
_entity.pdbx_description
1 polymer ?
#
loop_
_entity_poly.entity_id
_entity_poly.type
_entity_poly.pdbx_seq_one_letter_code
_entity_poly.pdbx_strand_id
1 'polypeptide(L)'
;MFISCNSDNRGLFVITDFSKDSTFQVKTKSSSPTTLWLYVKGTTNDTIMLNHVKTKVNPGKVDSLQMDNYYPEFSIQFKPLKATQGKIEVEYYVP
;
A
#
# COMPACT_ATOMS: atom_id res chain seq x y z
N MET A 1 12.69 -9.41 -3.02
CA MET A 1 13.61 -8.26 -3.05
C MET A 1 12.76 -7.01 -3.14
N PHE A 2 12.86 -6.09 -2.19
CA PHE A 2 12.04 -4.88 -2.11
C PHE A 2 12.89 -3.69 -2.53
N ILE A 3 12.40 -2.88 -3.47
CA ILE A 3 13.04 -1.63 -3.89
C ILE A 3 12.06 -0.53 -3.49
N SER A 4 12.46 0.33 -2.54
CA SER A 4 11.72 1.54 -2.18
C SER A 4 12.52 2.77 -2.60
N CYS A 5 11.89 3.64 -3.38
CA CYS A 5 12.31 5.03 -3.56
C CYS A 5 11.33 5.89 -2.78
N ASN A 6 11.80 6.48 -1.68
CA ASN A 6 11.01 7.38 -0.85
C ASN A 6 11.42 8.83 -1.12
N SER A 7 10.43 9.65 -1.46
CA SER A 7 10.49 11.11 -1.36
C SER A 7 9.61 11.54 -0.18
N ASP A 8 9.83 12.75 0.35
CA ASP A 8 9.38 13.16 1.69
C ASP A 8 7.90 12.94 2.05
N ASN A 9 7.01 12.85 1.06
CA ASN A 9 5.57 12.61 1.22
C ASN A 9 5.01 11.56 0.24
N ARG A 10 5.88 10.90 -0.52
CA ARG A 10 5.48 9.93 -1.54
C ARG A 10 6.47 8.79 -1.61
N GLY A 11 5.98 7.57 -1.70
CA GLY A 11 6.83 6.40 -1.87
C GLY A 11 6.14 5.26 -2.55
N LEU A 12 6.95 4.33 -3.05
CA LEU A 12 6.50 3.16 -3.78
C LEU A 12 7.07 1.91 -3.11
N PHE A 13 6.23 0.90 -2.93
CA PHE A 13 6.65 -0.43 -2.55
C PHE A 13 6.02 -1.48 -3.46
N VAL A 14 6.82 -2.51 -3.76
CA VAL A 14 6.43 -3.62 -4.64
C VAL A 14 6.27 -4.88 -3.82
N ILE A 15 5.10 -5.51 -3.91
CA ILE A 15 4.74 -6.73 -3.20
C ILE A 15 4.70 -7.88 -4.21
N THR A 16 5.61 -8.83 -4.03
CA THR A 16 5.67 -10.07 -4.81
C THR A 16 5.58 -11.32 -3.94
N ASP A 17 5.73 -11.17 -2.62
CA ASP A 17 5.63 -12.27 -1.66
C ASP A 17 4.24 -12.29 -1.03
N PHE A 18 3.44 -13.29 -1.39
CA PHE A 18 2.07 -13.50 -0.92
C PHE A 18 1.99 -14.63 0.10
N SER A 19 3.14 -15.14 0.58
CA SER A 19 3.17 -16.23 1.57
C SER A 19 2.92 -15.76 3.01
N LYS A 20 2.98 -14.45 3.27
CA LYS A 20 2.90 -13.87 4.61
C LYS A 20 2.37 -12.44 4.60
N ASP A 21 1.88 -12.02 5.76
CA ASP A 21 1.57 -10.63 6.04
C ASP A 21 2.85 -9.76 5.97
N SER A 22 2.70 -8.53 5.50
CA SER A 22 3.79 -7.56 5.41
C SER A 22 3.36 -6.21 5.98
N THR A 23 4.29 -5.53 6.65
CA THR A 23 4.08 -4.21 7.21
C THR A 23 5.16 -3.27 6.70
N PHE A 24 4.75 -2.18 6.05
CA PHE A 24 5.63 -1.15 5.52
C PHE A 24 5.60 0.05 6.46
N GLN A 25 6.73 0.34 7.09
CA GLN A 25 6.86 1.54 7.92
C GLN A 25 7.10 2.74 7.01
N VAL A 26 6.27 3.77 7.19
CA VAL A 26 6.28 4.99 6.40
C VAL A 26 6.44 6.17 7.35
N LYS A 27 7.32 7.08 6.97
CA LYS A 27 7.52 8.35 7.65
C LYS A 27 7.32 9.48 6.64
N THR A 28 6.60 10.51 7.06
CA THR A 28 6.31 11.70 6.28
C THR A 28 6.71 12.94 7.05
N LYS A 29 6.78 14.08 6.37
CA LYS A 29 7.10 15.38 7.00
C LYS A 29 5.89 16.10 7.58
N SER A 30 4.67 15.57 7.40
CA SER A 30 3.47 16.20 7.95
C SER A 30 3.54 16.25 9.47
N SER A 31 3.50 17.45 10.05
CA SER A 31 3.48 17.65 11.50
C SER A 31 2.08 17.52 12.11
N SER A 32 1.06 17.43 11.27
CA SER A 32 -0.36 17.38 11.65
C SER A 32 -1.03 16.13 11.04
N PRO A 33 -2.16 15.66 11.61
CA PRO A 33 -2.96 14.62 10.99
C PRO A 33 -3.34 15.03 9.56
N THR A 34 -3.08 14.15 8.61
CA THR A 34 -3.30 14.40 7.18
C THR A 34 -3.93 13.18 6.50
N THR A 35 -4.32 13.34 5.24
CA THR A 35 -4.93 12.30 4.43
C THR A 35 -3.85 11.48 3.73
N LEU A 36 -3.91 10.17 3.87
CA LEU A 36 -3.12 9.21 3.12
C LEU A 36 -3.88 8.76 1.87
N TRP A 37 -3.24 8.89 0.72
CA TRP A 37 -3.68 8.30 -0.53
C TRP A 37 -2.82 7.07 -0.84
N LEU A 38 -3.47 5.95 -1.15
CA LEU A 38 -2.82 4.73 -1.63
C LEU A 38 -3.30 4.44 -3.05
N TYR A 39 -2.36 4.39 -4.00
CA TYR A 39 -2.60 3.98 -5.37
C TYR A 39 -2.07 2.56 -5.56
N VAL A 40 -2.96 1.65 -5.90
CA VAL A 40 -2.69 0.22 -6.01
C VAL A 40 -2.81 -0.19 -7.47
N LYS A 41 -1.73 -0.75 -8.02
CA LYS A 41 -1.68 -1.26 -9.39
C LYS A 41 -1.10 -2.66 -9.40
N GLY A 42 -1.56 -3.51 -10.31
CA GLY A 42 -0.93 -4.79 -10.57
C GLY A 42 -1.94 -5.90 -10.77
N THR A 43 -1.59 -7.11 -10.35
CA THR A 43 -2.45 -8.29 -10.47
C THR A 43 -2.31 -9.19 -9.25
N THR A 44 -3.41 -9.81 -8.87
CA THR A 44 -3.48 -10.88 -7.87
C THR A 44 -4.43 -11.96 -8.35
N ASN A 45 -4.20 -13.21 -7.95
CA ASN A 45 -5.14 -14.29 -8.26
C ASN A 45 -6.43 -14.22 -7.43
N ASP A 46 -6.40 -13.58 -6.27
CA ASP A 46 -7.56 -13.44 -5.37
C ASP A 46 -7.48 -12.13 -4.55
N THR A 47 -8.26 -12.09 -3.48
CA THR A 47 -8.52 -10.97 -2.59
C THR A 47 -7.33 -10.75 -1.65
N ILE A 48 -7.01 -9.48 -1.45
CA ILE A 48 -6.03 -9.01 -0.49
C ILE A 48 -6.68 -8.06 0.51
N MET A 49 -5.97 -7.75 1.59
CA MET A 49 -6.29 -6.62 2.45
C MET A 49 -5.12 -5.65 2.45
N LEU A 50 -5.39 -4.39 2.13
CA LEU A 50 -4.43 -3.30 2.24
C LEU A 50 -4.98 -2.30 3.26
N ASN A 51 -4.25 -2.13 4.36
CA ASN A 51 -4.56 -1.17 5.40
C ASN A 51 -6.01 -1.25 5.91
N HIS A 52 -6.44 -2.47 6.29
CA HIS A 52 -7.80 -2.81 6.72
C HIS A 52 -8.90 -2.76 5.63
N VAL A 53 -8.56 -2.36 4.41
CA VAL A 53 -9.49 -2.39 3.27
C VAL A 53 -9.33 -3.69 2.50
N LYS A 54 -10.40 -4.48 2.39
CA LYS A 54 -10.43 -5.68 1.54
C LYS A 54 -10.65 -5.26 0.10
N THR A 55 -9.80 -5.73 -0.80
CA THR A 55 -9.91 -5.42 -2.24
C THR A 55 -9.38 -6.54 -3.11
N LYS A 56 -9.83 -6.57 -4.37
CA LYS A 56 -9.28 -7.42 -5.42
C LYS A 56 -8.65 -6.51 -6.47
N VAL A 57 -7.34 -6.67 -6.68
CA VAL A 57 -6.59 -5.78 -7.57
C VAL A 57 -7.00 -6.02 -9.01
N ASN A 58 -7.49 -4.96 -9.68
CA ASN A 58 -7.97 -5.04 -11.05
C ASN A 58 -6.79 -4.95 -12.05
N PRO A 59 -6.55 -5.98 -12.88
CA PRO A 59 -5.51 -5.93 -13.90
C PRO A 59 -5.70 -4.72 -14.83
N GLY A 60 -4.65 -3.91 -15.00
CA GLY A 60 -4.66 -2.77 -15.91
C GLY A 60 -5.37 -1.51 -15.40
N LYS A 61 -5.91 -1.53 -14.17
CA LYS A 61 -6.45 -0.35 -13.50
C LYS A 61 -5.58 0.06 -12.32
N VAL A 62 -5.70 1.33 -11.94
CA VAL A 62 -5.15 1.85 -10.69
C VAL A 62 -6.33 2.08 -9.76
N ASP A 63 -6.35 1.36 -8.65
CA ASP A 63 -7.36 1.54 -7.60
C ASP A 63 -6.80 2.55 -6.57
N SER A 64 -7.60 3.52 -6.14
CA SER A 64 -7.20 4.51 -5.13
C SER A 64 -7.96 4.33 -3.83
N LEU A 65 -7.24 4.32 -2.71
CA LEU A 65 -7.81 4.31 -1.36
C LEU A 65 -7.42 5.60 -0.65
N GLN A 66 -8.40 6.28 -0.06
CA GLN A 66 -8.19 7.49 0.74
C GLN A 66 -8.45 7.15 2.21
N MET A 67 -7.56 7.59 3.10
CA MET A 67 -7.65 7.33 4.53
C MET A 67 -7.23 8.58 5.30
N ASP A 68 -8.04 9.03 6.26
CA ASP A 68 -7.78 10.26 7.00
C ASP A 68 -7.10 10.00 8.35
N ASN A 69 -6.59 11.07 8.97
CA ASN A 69 -5.97 11.06 10.30
C ASN A 69 -4.66 10.26 10.41
N TYR A 70 -3.83 10.31 9.37
CA TYR A 70 -2.49 9.73 9.40
C TYR A 70 -1.50 10.70 10.04
N TYR A 71 -0.81 10.22 11.08
CA TYR A 71 0.28 10.92 11.76
C TYR A 71 1.61 10.74 11.01
N PRO A 72 2.63 11.59 11.24
CA PRO A 72 3.90 11.56 10.51
C PRO A 72 4.57 10.19 10.41
N GLU A 73 4.38 9.33 11.40
CA GLU A 73 4.86 7.95 11.39
C GLU A 73 3.67 6.99 11.39
N PHE A 74 3.59 6.13 10.39
CA PHE A 74 2.52 5.17 10.25
C PHE A 74 2.97 3.90 9.55
N SER A 75 2.14 2.87 9.64
CA SER A 75 2.37 1.61 8.95
C SER A 75 1.28 1.32 7.93
N ILE A 76 1.68 0.82 6.77
CA ILE A 76 0.77 0.26 5.78
C ILE A 76 0.85 -1.26 5.89
N GLN A 77 -0.28 -1.90 6.16
CA GLN A 77 -0.36 -3.35 6.31
C GLN A 77 -0.86 -4.01 5.04
N PHE A 78 -0.22 -5.09 4.63
CA PHE A 78 -0.65 -5.96 3.55
C PHE A 78 -0.92 -7.37 4.10
N LYS A 79 -2.08 -7.93 3.76
CA LYS A 79 -2.43 -9.32 4.07
C LYS A 79 -2.92 -10.06 2.83
N PRO A 80 -2.28 -11.16 2.43
CA PRO A 80 -2.69 -11.99 1.30
C PRO A 80 -3.85 -12.93 1.71
N LEU A 81 -5.04 -12.37 1.99
CA LEU A 81 -6.19 -13.10 2.57
C LEU A 81 -6.46 -14.47 1.91
N LYS A 82 -6.67 -14.46 0.60
CA LYS A 82 -6.81 -15.67 -0.24
C LYS A 82 -5.84 -15.68 -1.41
N ALA A 83 -5.22 -14.54 -1.71
CA ALA A 83 -4.27 -14.41 -2.80
C ALA A 83 -2.98 -15.16 -2.45
N THR A 84 -2.49 -15.99 -3.35
CA THR A 84 -1.25 -16.76 -3.18
C THR A 84 -0.17 -16.37 -4.18
N GLN A 85 -0.53 -15.59 -5.20
CA GLN A 85 0.37 -15.15 -6.26
C GLN A 85 -0.08 -13.80 -6.83
N GLY A 86 0.88 -13.04 -7.31
CA GLY A 86 0.64 -11.75 -7.94
C GLY A 86 1.87 -10.87 -7.93
N LYS A 87 1.68 -9.66 -8.44
CA LYS A 87 2.63 -8.55 -8.29
C LYS A 87 1.82 -7.27 -8.14
N ILE A 88 1.99 -6.61 -7.01
CA ILE A 88 1.32 -5.34 -6.72
C ILE A 88 2.38 -4.26 -6.53
N GLU A 89 2.12 -3.10 -7.10
CA GLU A 89 2.79 -1.84 -6.86
C GLU A 89 1.83 -0.98 -6.04
N VAL A 90 2.26 -0.58 -4.85
CA VAL A 90 1.50 0.33 -3.99
C VAL A 90 2.30 1.59 -3.83
N GLU A 91 1.74 2.68 -4.31
CA GLU A 91 2.26 4.01 -4.13
C GLU A 91 1.47 4.73 -3.05
N TYR A 92 2.16 5.34 -2.09
CA TYR A 92 1.52 6.21 -1.12
C TYR A 92 1.81 7.68 -1.43
N TYR A 93 0.85 8.55 -1.14
CA TYR A 93 1.00 9.99 -1.21
C TYR A 93 0.30 10.66 -0.02
N VAL A 94 0.98 11.62 0.58
CA VAL A 94 0.46 12.47 1.66
C VAL A 94 0.52 13.93 1.18
N PRO A 95 -0.62 14.63 1.05
CA PRO A 95 -0.66 16.01 0.60
C PRO A 95 -0.14 16.99 1.66
#